data_AF-A0A955FHQ0-F1
#
_entry.id   AF-A0A955FHQ0-F1
#
_cell.length_a   1.000
_cell.length_b   1.000
_cell.length_c   1.000
_cell.angle_alpha   90.00
_cell.angle_beta   90.00
_cell.angle_gamma   90.00
#
_symmetry.space_group_name_H-M   'P 1'
#
loop_
_entity.id
_entity.type
_entity.pdbx_description
1 polymer ?
#
loop_
_entity_poly.entity_id
_entity_poly.type
_entity_poly.pdbx_seq_one_letter_code
_entity_poly.pdbx_strand_id
1 'polypeptide(L)'
;MSKPLAESMRPESLKDLVGQGHLVETGKIVHEIIANKQPTSLILWGPPGSGKTTLARIIARETDTEFVELSAVTSGKADVTKVIEHAKQNERLGMRTTLFVDEIHRFNKAQQ
;
A
#
# COMPACT_ATOMS: atom_id res chain seq x y z
N MET A 1 0.00 10.76 -23.09
CA MET A 1 1.19 11.25 -22.35
C MET A 1 2.01 10.04 -21.93
N SER A 2 3.33 10.03 -22.16
CA SER A 2 4.19 8.91 -21.75
C SER A 2 4.27 8.85 -20.22
N LYS A 3 4.00 7.67 -19.64
CA LYS A 3 4.18 7.40 -18.21
C LYS A 3 5.62 7.73 -17.81
N PRO A 4 5.87 8.49 -16.72
CA PRO A 4 7.23 8.81 -16.28
C PRO A 4 8.07 7.54 -16.05
N LEU A 5 9.36 7.58 -16.41
CA LEU A 5 10.25 6.41 -16.31
C LEU A 5 10.28 5.80 -14.90
N ALA A 6 10.27 6.64 -13.87
CA ALA A 6 10.23 6.19 -12.47
C ALA A 6 8.98 5.33 -12.17
N GLU A 7 7.85 5.62 -12.80
CA GLU A 7 6.62 4.87 -12.63
C GLU A 7 6.58 3.60 -13.50
N SER A 8 7.29 3.59 -14.64
CA SER A 8 7.42 2.38 -15.47
C SER A 8 8.47 1.40 -14.95
N MET A 9 9.44 1.86 -14.17
CA MET A 9 10.50 1.04 -13.56
C MET A 9 10.12 0.47 -12.19
N ARG A 10 8.89 0.70 -11.70
CA ARG A 10 8.46 0.21 -10.39
C ARG A 10 8.45 -1.34 -10.39
N PRO A 11 9.15 -1.98 -9.44
CA PRO A 11 9.07 -3.42 -9.20
C PRO A 11 7.64 -3.92 -9.11
N GLU A 12 7.41 -5.09 -9.68
CA GLU A 12 6.09 -5.69 -9.84
C GLU A 12 5.83 -6.83 -8.87
N SER A 13 6.88 -7.48 -8.39
CA SER A 13 6.86 -8.54 -7.39
C SER A 13 7.93 -8.32 -6.33
N LEU A 14 7.85 -9.08 -5.23
CA LEU A 14 8.85 -9.02 -4.16
C LEU A 14 10.26 -9.39 -4.67
N LYS A 15 10.34 -10.25 -5.71
CA LYS A 15 11.61 -10.71 -6.30
C LYS A 15 12.33 -9.61 -7.09
N ASP A 16 11.57 -8.63 -7.60
CA ASP A 16 12.08 -7.51 -8.38
C ASP A 16 12.51 -6.33 -7.49
N LEU A 17 12.22 -6.40 -6.19
CA LEU A 17 12.56 -5.36 -5.24
C LEU A 17 14.06 -5.44 -4.91
N VAL A 18 14.80 -4.41 -5.31
CA VAL A 18 16.23 -4.29 -4.99
C VAL A 18 16.39 -3.63 -3.62
N GLY A 19 17.10 -4.30 -2.71
CA GLY A 19 17.32 -3.83 -1.33
C GLY A 19 16.20 -4.24 -0.37
N GLN A 20 16.19 -3.65 0.83
CA GLN A 20 15.18 -3.94 1.88
C GLN A 20 15.12 -5.40 2.39
N GLY A 21 16.20 -6.19 2.24
CA GLY A 21 16.24 -7.61 2.68
C GLY A 21 15.74 -7.84 4.11
N HIS A 22 16.04 -6.92 5.02
CA HIS A 22 15.56 -6.94 6.41
C HIS A 22 14.02 -6.95 6.58
N LEU A 23 13.26 -6.54 5.55
CA LEU A 23 11.79 -6.56 5.53
C LEU A 23 11.23 -7.71 4.69
N VAL A 24 11.92 -8.10 3.62
CA VAL A 24 11.38 -8.96 2.54
C VAL A 24 11.96 -10.37 2.47
N GLU A 25 13.05 -10.64 3.19
CA GLU A 25 13.62 -11.99 3.29
C GLU A 25 12.68 -12.96 4.01
N THR A 26 12.90 -14.26 3.79
CA THR A 26 12.12 -15.31 4.45
C THR A 26 12.15 -15.17 5.98
N GLY A 27 10.98 -15.28 6.60
CA GLY A 27 10.80 -15.08 8.05
C GLY A 27 10.71 -13.61 8.49
N LYS A 28 10.73 -12.64 7.56
CA LYS A 28 10.47 -11.22 7.86
C LYS A 28 9.01 -10.86 7.64
N ILE A 29 8.58 -9.75 8.26
CA ILE A 29 7.16 -9.36 8.33
C ILE A 29 6.48 -9.27 6.97
N VAL A 30 7.12 -8.69 5.95
CA VAL A 30 6.49 -8.56 4.62
C VAL A 30 6.37 -9.91 3.94
N HIS A 31 7.42 -10.74 4.06
CA HIS A 31 7.40 -12.10 3.54
C HIS A 31 6.28 -12.92 4.18
N GLU A 32 6.11 -12.86 5.50
CA GLU A 32 5.05 -13.58 6.21
C GLU A 32 3.64 -13.11 5.84
N ILE A 33 3.43 -11.79 5.69
CA ILE A 33 2.14 -11.23 5.24
C ILE A 33 1.75 -11.76 3.87
N ILE A 34 2.72 -11.78 2.95
CA ILE A 34 2.54 -12.27 1.58
C ILE A 34 2.31 -13.79 1.57
N ALA A 35 3.18 -14.54 2.25
CA ALA A 35 3.12 -16.00 2.29
C ALA A 35 1.80 -16.52 2.87
N ASN A 36 1.29 -15.85 3.91
CA ASN A 36 0.03 -16.23 4.57
C ASN A 36 -1.22 -15.61 3.91
N LYS A 37 -1.07 -14.77 2.87
CA LYS A 37 -2.16 -14.02 2.24
C LYS A 37 -3.04 -13.25 3.25
N GLN A 38 -2.40 -12.69 4.28
CA GLN A 38 -3.06 -11.98 5.38
C GLN A 38 -2.60 -10.51 5.41
N PRO A 39 -3.26 -9.63 4.63
CA PRO A 39 -3.01 -8.19 4.71
C PRO A 39 -3.16 -7.71 6.15
N THR A 40 -2.14 -7.02 6.65
CA THR A 40 -2.12 -6.45 8.00
C THR A 40 -1.89 -4.95 7.88
N SER A 41 -2.44 -4.16 8.80
CA SER A 41 -2.16 -2.71 8.85
C SER A 41 -0.68 -2.47 9.16
N LEU A 42 -0.01 -1.67 8.31
CA LEU A 42 1.42 -1.38 8.42
C LEU A 42 1.67 0.13 8.35
N ILE A 43 2.71 0.58 9.06
CA ILE A 43 3.32 1.90 8.85
C ILE A 43 4.66 1.66 8.16
N LEU A 44 4.78 2.14 6.93
CA LEU A 44 6.04 2.13 6.19
C LEU A 44 6.77 3.44 6.44
N TRP A 45 7.91 3.39 7.13
CA TRP A 45 8.71 4.58 7.47
C TRP A 45 10.08 4.54 6.79
N GLY A 46 10.47 5.66 6.21
CA GLY A 46 11.75 5.80 5.51
C GLY A 46 11.82 7.06 4.66
N PRO A 47 13.03 7.45 4.20
CA PRO A 47 13.24 8.67 3.41
C PRO A 47 12.44 8.66 2.09
N PRO A 48 12.26 9.82 1.43
CA PRO A 48 11.66 9.87 0.10
C PRO A 48 12.45 9.00 -0.88
N GLY A 49 11.76 8.29 -1.77
CA GLY A 49 12.39 7.36 -2.72
C GLY A 49 12.76 5.98 -2.16
N SER A 50 12.50 5.68 -0.87
CA SER A 50 12.83 4.37 -0.27
C SER A 50 11.95 3.19 -0.70
N GLY A 51 11.00 3.42 -1.63
CA GLY A 51 10.13 2.36 -2.18
C GLY A 51 8.86 2.05 -1.38
N LYS A 52 8.42 2.91 -0.45
CA LYS A 52 7.22 2.67 0.39
C LYS A 52 5.95 2.35 -0.42
N THR A 53 5.60 3.23 -1.37
CA THR A 53 4.42 3.06 -2.23
C THR A 53 4.53 1.79 -3.08
N THR A 54 5.74 1.52 -3.62
CA THR A 54 6.02 0.30 -4.37
C THR A 54 5.80 -0.95 -3.51
N LEU A 55 6.34 -0.96 -2.29
CA LEU A 55 6.20 -2.09 -1.37
C LEU A 55 4.73 -2.34 -1.00
N ALA A 56 3.96 -1.29 -0.72
CA ALA A 56 2.52 -1.41 -0.44
C ALA A 56 1.75 -1.99 -1.64
N ARG A 57 2.08 -1.55 -2.86
CA ARG A 57 1.48 -2.07 -4.10
C ARG A 57 1.82 -3.55 -4.34
N ILE A 58 3.06 -3.96 -4.07
CA ILE A 58 3.48 -5.36 -4.14
C ILE A 58 2.69 -6.18 -3.12
N ILE A 59 2.63 -5.75 -1.86
CA ILE A 59 1.86 -6.46 -0.82
C ILE A 59 0.42 -6.65 -1.25
N ALA A 60 -0.23 -5.60 -1.76
CA ALA A 60 -1.62 -5.68 -2.20
C ALA A 60 -1.82 -6.68 -3.36
N ARG A 61 -0.92 -6.66 -4.35
CA ARG A 61 -0.93 -7.61 -5.48
C ARG A 61 -0.75 -9.05 -5.00
N GLU A 62 0.26 -9.30 -4.19
CA GLU A 62 0.64 -10.66 -3.75
C GLU A 62 -0.43 -11.24 -2.80
N THR A 63 -1.08 -10.39 -2.02
CA THR A 63 -2.20 -10.76 -1.13
C THR A 63 -3.57 -10.78 -1.82
N ASP A 64 -3.62 -10.51 -3.13
CA ASP A 64 -4.86 -10.48 -3.93
C ASP A 64 -5.92 -9.54 -3.35
N THR A 65 -5.52 -8.27 -3.21
CA THR A 65 -6.39 -7.18 -2.75
C THR A 65 -6.38 -6.05 -3.77
N GLU A 66 -7.54 -5.41 -3.95
CA GLU A 66 -7.62 -4.15 -4.68
C GLU A 66 -6.78 -3.09 -3.96
N PHE A 67 -5.92 -2.39 -4.69
CA PHE A 67 -5.08 -1.34 -4.13
C PHE A 67 -5.69 0.04 -4.40
N VAL A 68 -5.99 0.76 -3.32
CA VAL A 68 -6.47 2.15 -3.39
C VAL A 68 -5.43 3.06 -2.72
N GLU A 69 -5.01 4.10 -3.43
CA GLU A 69 -3.97 5.04 -2.99
C GLU A 69 -4.59 6.42 -2.74
N LEU A 70 -4.35 6.97 -1.54
CA LEU A 70 -4.70 8.35 -1.16
C LEU A 70 -3.45 9.08 -0.69
N SER A 71 -3.43 10.40 -0.84
CA SER A 71 -2.40 11.26 -0.27
C SER A 71 -3.01 12.09 0.84
N ALA A 72 -2.46 12.02 2.05
CA ALA A 72 -2.92 12.85 3.17
C ALA A 72 -2.70 14.36 2.95
N VAL A 73 -1.95 14.74 1.91
CA VAL A 73 -1.78 16.15 1.49
C VAL A 73 -3.02 16.68 0.77
N THR A 74 -3.61 15.86 -0.09
CA THR A 74 -4.69 16.28 -1.01
C THR A 74 -6.05 15.72 -0.64
N SER A 75 -6.09 14.64 0.13
CA SER A 75 -7.31 13.93 0.51
C SER A 75 -7.84 14.44 1.84
N GLY A 76 -9.16 14.55 1.95
CA GLY A 76 -9.85 14.88 3.20
C GLY A 76 -10.63 13.68 3.77
N LYS A 77 -11.32 13.91 4.89
CA LYS A 77 -12.19 12.91 5.53
C LYS A 77 -13.21 12.30 4.56
N ALA A 78 -13.78 13.10 3.66
CA ALA A 78 -14.77 12.63 2.70
C ALA A 78 -14.19 11.60 1.71
N ASP A 79 -12.93 11.75 1.30
CA ASP A 79 -12.27 10.81 0.38
C ASP A 79 -12.00 9.47 1.07
N VAL A 80 -11.55 9.51 2.33
CA VAL A 80 -11.37 8.31 3.14
C VAL A 80 -12.70 7.57 3.33
N THR A 81 -13.79 8.28 3.66
CA THR A 81 -15.12 7.68 3.79
C THR A 81 -15.56 6.97 2.52
N LYS A 82 -15.35 7.59 1.34
CA LYS A 82 -15.68 6.97 0.05
C LYS A 82 -14.92 5.66 -0.18
N VAL A 83 -13.62 5.63 0.16
CA VAL A 83 -12.83 4.40 0.03
C VAL A 83 -13.31 3.32 1.00
N ILE A 84 -13.70 3.69 2.22
CA ILE A 84 -14.28 2.74 3.18
C ILE A 84 -15.60 2.17 2.67
N GLU A 85 -16.47 2.99 2.08
CA GLU A 85 -17.72 2.54 1.48
C GLU A 85 -17.48 1.59 0.31
N HIS A 86 -16.52 1.91 -0.56
CA HIS A 86 -16.08 1.05 -1.66
C HIS A 86 -15.53 -0.29 -1.16
N ALA A 87 -14.66 -0.26 -0.15
CA ALA A 87 -14.10 -1.47 0.46
C ALA A 87 -15.20 -2.37 1.07
N LYS A 88 -16.23 -1.79 1.69
CA LYS A 88 -17.40 -2.54 2.20
C LYS A 88 -18.21 -3.18 1.08
N GLN A 89 -18.31 -2.53 -0.09
CA GLN A 89 -18.97 -3.12 -1.26
C GLN A 89 -18.16 -4.31 -1.79
N ASN A 90 -16.84 -4.15 -1.91
CA ASN A 90 -15.94 -5.22 -2.31
C ASN A 90 -15.99 -6.42 -1.36
N GLU A 91 -16.01 -6.18 -0.06
CA GLU A 91 -16.10 -7.23 0.96
C GLU A 91 -17.34 -8.11 0.76
N ARG A 92 -18.50 -7.50 0.42
CA ARG A 92 -19.74 -8.23 0.10
C ARG A 92 -19.62 -9.10 -1.17
N LEU A 93 -18.71 -8.76 -2.06
CA LEU A 93 -18.38 -9.50 -3.28
C LEU A 93 -17.24 -10.52 -3.06
N GLY A 94 -16.74 -10.66 -1.83
CA GLY A 94 -15.61 -11.53 -1.51
C GLY A 94 -14.25 -10.96 -1.92
N MET A 95 -14.19 -9.69 -2.30
CA MET A 95 -12.95 -8.99 -2.65
C MET A 95 -12.43 -8.20 -1.45
N ARG A 96 -11.11 -8.18 -1.27
CA ARG A 96 -10.44 -7.42 -0.21
C ARG A 96 -9.81 -6.15 -0.79
N THR A 97 -9.75 -5.08 0.01
CA THR A 97 -9.15 -3.81 -0.40
C THR A 97 -8.04 -3.41 0.56
N THR A 98 -6.88 -3.02 0.01
CA THR A 98 -5.77 -2.38 0.70
C THR A 98 -5.83 -0.88 0.42
N LEU A 99 -6.06 -0.08 1.47
CA LEU A 99 -5.93 1.38 1.41
C LEU A 99 -4.52 1.80 1.83
N PHE A 100 -3.78 2.40 0.91
CA PHE A 100 -2.51 3.06 1.18
C PHE A 100 -2.70 4.57 1.32
N VAL A 101 -2.18 5.15 2.39
CA VAL A 101 -2.21 6.59 2.63
C VAL A 101 -0.79 7.13 2.67
N ASP A 102 -0.40 7.86 1.64
CA ASP A 102 0.91 8.50 1.57
C ASP A 102 0.95 9.77 2.44
N GLU A 103 2.12 10.08 2.97
CA GLU A 103 2.37 11.22 3.87
C GLU A 103 1.39 11.31 5.06
N ILE A 104 0.97 10.16 5.61
CA ILE A 104 -0.02 10.06 6.70
C ILE A 104 0.27 10.98 7.91
N HIS A 105 1.54 11.33 8.12
CA HIS A 105 1.96 12.28 9.16
C HIS A 105 1.36 13.69 8.98
N ARG A 106 0.82 14.01 7.81
CA ARG A 106 0.15 15.29 7.49
C ARG A 106 -1.34 15.30 7.82
N PHE A 107 -1.96 14.16 8.15
CA PHE A 107 -3.32 14.16 8.68
C PHE A 107 -3.33 14.80 10.08
N ASN A 108 -4.11 15.86 10.21
CA ASN A 108 -4.38 16.58 11.45
C ASN A 108 -5.13 15.66 12.45
N LYS A 109 -4.86 15.80 13.76
CA LYS A 109 -5.62 15.17 14.86
C LYS A 109 -7.14 15.36 14.79
N ALA A 110 -7.66 16.36 14.07
CA ALA A 110 -9.09 16.57 13.82
C ALA A 110 -9.70 15.57 12.80
N GLN A 111 -8.88 14.72 12.18
CA GLN A 111 -9.27 13.72 11.17
C GLN A 111 -8.94 12.28 11.58
N GLN A 112 -8.33 12.04 12.75
CA GLN A 112 -8.26 10.70 13.37
C GLN A 112 -9.59 10.31 14.00
#